data_AF-A0A3N0EHJ5-F1
#
_entry.id   AF-A0A3N0EHJ5-F1
#
_cell.length_a   1.000
_cell.length_b   1.000
_cell.length_c   1.000
_cell.angle_alpha   90.00
_cell.angle_beta   90.00
_cell.angle_gamma   90.00
#
_symmetry.space_group_name_H-M   'P 1'
#
loop_
_entity.id
_entity.type
_entity.pdbx_description
1 polymer ?
#
loop_
_entity_poly.entity_id
_entity_poly.type
_entity_poly.pdbx_seq_one_letter_code
_entity_poly.pdbx_strand_id
1 'polypeptide(L)'
;MRDRIRRSLGLPPLAVCGLALLGVPRVLAHDLGLVGPVVNSLLVWIPVAVWLVVVLWLRVPNAFRTLLVTGVVYGVFLAVTHQVLWTRAFDEPPSLGGTLDGVLAPAAESVLFRAVGFLNSVVTGALVGAVTGALGWLLARALPDPRSR
;
A
#
# COMPACT_ATOMS: atom_id res chain seq x y z
N MET A 1 14.85 -10.53 17.50
CA MET A 1 14.54 -9.42 16.55
C MET A 1 13.04 -9.08 16.50
N ARG A 2 12.16 -10.09 16.39
CA ARG A 2 10.68 -9.95 16.41
C ARG A 2 10.13 -9.12 17.59
N ASP A 3 10.66 -9.31 18.80
CA ASP A 3 10.21 -8.57 20.00
C ASP A 3 10.61 -7.10 20.01
N ARG A 4 11.68 -6.74 19.31
CA ARG A 4 12.13 -5.34 19.18
C ARG A 4 11.21 -4.57 18.23
N ILE A 5 10.81 -5.22 17.12
CA ILE A 5 9.85 -4.65 16.16
C ILE A 5 8.47 -4.50 16.79
N ARG A 6 8.00 -5.53 17.53
CA ARG A 6 6.71 -5.48 18.24
C ARG A 6 6.67 -4.35 19.27
N ARG A 7 7.73 -4.15 20.06
CA ARG A 7 7.84 -3.04 21.02
C ARG A 7 7.78 -1.66 20.33
N SER A 8 8.27 -1.55 19.10
CA SER A 8 8.27 -0.28 18.35
C SER A 8 6.95 0.01 17.63
N LEU A 9 6.28 -1.02 17.06
CA LEU A 9 5.09 -0.88 16.23
C LEU A 9 3.77 -1.18 16.96
N GLY A 10 3.81 -1.65 18.21
CA GLY A 10 2.62 -2.03 18.98
C GLY A 10 1.79 -3.21 18.41
N LEU A 11 2.13 -3.70 17.21
CA LEU A 11 1.58 -4.90 16.57
C LEU A 11 2.72 -5.87 16.21
N PRO A 12 2.45 -7.19 16.17
CA PRO A 12 3.43 -8.16 15.68
C PRO A 12 3.64 -7.97 14.16
N PRO A 13 4.85 -8.25 13.63
CA PRO A 13 5.15 -8.09 12.20
C PRO A 13 4.19 -8.83 11.28
N LEU A 14 3.72 -10.02 11.70
CA LEU A 14 2.74 -10.80 10.94
C LEU A 14 1.41 -10.08 10.78
N ALA A 15 0.95 -9.34 11.80
CA ALA A 15 -0.28 -8.56 11.71
C ALA A 15 -0.10 -7.37 10.75
N VAL A 16 1.06 -6.72 10.76
CA VAL A 16 1.40 -5.65 9.79
C VAL A 16 1.35 -6.19 8.36
N CYS A 17 1.97 -7.35 8.10
CA CYS A 17 1.91 -8.00 6.79
C CYS A 17 0.47 -8.38 6.44
N GLY A 18 -0.29 -8.96 7.37
CA GLY A 18 -1.69 -9.34 7.14
C GLY A 18 -2.59 -8.16 6.79
N LEU A 19 -2.44 -7.03 7.49
CA LEU A 19 -3.13 -5.79 7.17
C LEU A 19 -2.75 -5.30 5.77
N ALA A 20 -1.45 -5.22 5.48
CA ALA A 20 -0.96 -4.78 4.17
C ALA A 20 -1.47 -5.68 3.02
N LEU A 21 -1.58 -6.99 3.23
CA LEU A 21 -2.09 -7.94 2.25
C LEU A 21 -3.56 -7.71 1.88
N LEU A 22 -4.36 -7.06 2.74
CA LEU A 22 -5.76 -6.75 2.42
C LEU A 22 -5.92 -5.88 1.16
N GLY A 23 -4.89 -5.11 0.79
CA GLY A 23 -4.89 -4.29 -0.43
C GLY A 23 -4.49 -5.04 -1.70
N VAL A 24 -3.91 -6.25 -1.61
CA VAL A 24 -3.46 -7.03 -2.78
C VAL A 24 -4.62 -7.48 -3.69
N PRO A 25 -5.77 -7.96 -3.16
CA PRO A 25 -6.92 -8.33 -4.00
C PRO A 25 -7.35 -7.23 -4.97
N ARG A 26 -7.25 -5.96 -4.54
CA ARG A 26 -7.57 -4.81 -5.40
C ARG A 26 -6.69 -4.75 -6.64
N VAL A 27 -5.37 -4.92 -6.47
CA VAL A 27 -4.41 -4.86 -7.59
C VAL A 27 -4.68 -5.97 -8.58
N LEU A 28 -4.84 -7.20 -8.09
CA LEU A 28 -5.16 -8.35 -8.93
C LEU A 28 -6.44 -8.11 -9.73
N ALA A 29 -7.49 -7.63 -9.06
CA ALA A 29 -8.78 -7.38 -9.70
C ALA A 29 -8.72 -6.23 -10.72
N HIS A 30 -8.00 -5.15 -10.38
CA HIS A 30 -7.88 -3.96 -11.22
C HIS A 30 -7.01 -4.22 -12.46
N ASP A 31 -5.80 -4.75 -12.27
CA ASP A 31 -4.84 -4.98 -13.36
C ASP A 31 -5.30 -6.05 -14.35
N LEU A 32 -6.13 -7.00 -13.90
CA LEU A 32 -6.72 -8.03 -14.77
C LEU A 32 -8.08 -7.61 -15.35
N GLY A 33 -8.55 -6.38 -15.08
CA GLY A 33 -9.83 -5.88 -15.61
C GLY A 33 -11.07 -6.63 -15.09
N LEU A 34 -11.00 -7.24 -13.91
CA LEU A 34 -12.04 -8.12 -13.36
C LEU A 34 -13.18 -7.37 -12.67
N VAL A 35 -13.02 -6.07 -12.38
CA VAL A 35 -13.96 -5.29 -11.58
C VAL A 35 -14.24 -3.93 -12.20
N GLY A 36 -15.50 -3.50 -12.10
CA GLY A 36 -15.91 -2.14 -12.49
C GLY A 36 -15.50 -1.08 -11.47
N PRO A 37 -15.73 0.22 -11.78
CA PRO A 37 -15.26 1.35 -10.97
C PRO A 37 -15.71 1.30 -9.50
N VAL A 38 -16.98 0.97 -9.26
CA VAL A 38 -17.57 0.93 -7.90
C VAL A 38 -16.87 -0.11 -7.03
N VAL A 39 -16.72 -1.34 -7.54
CA VAL A 39 -16.08 -2.43 -6.78
C VAL A 39 -14.59 -2.13 -6.56
N ASN A 40 -13.90 -1.56 -7.56
CA ASN A 40 -12.52 -1.10 -7.40
C ASN A 40 -12.41 -0.04 -6.28
N SER A 41 -13.34 0.92 -6.20
CA SER A 41 -13.35 1.90 -5.10
C SER A 41 -13.51 1.26 -3.73
N LEU A 42 -14.39 0.26 -3.59
CA LEU A 42 -14.54 -0.48 -2.34
C LEU A 42 -13.24 -1.20 -1.96
N LEU A 43 -12.60 -1.87 -2.92
CA LEU A 43 -11.34 -2.57 -2.72
C LEU A 43 -10.16 -1.63 -2.39
N VAL A 44 -10.26 -0.33 -2.73
CA VAL A 44 -9.30 0.69 -2.30
C VAL A 44 -9.54 1.12 -0.85
N TRP A 45 -10.78 1.46 -0.50
CA TRP A 45 -11.07 2.12 0.78
C TRP A 45 -11.25 1.16 1.94
N ILE A 46 -11.79 -0.04 1.71
CA ILE A 46 -12.04 -1.02 2.77
C ILE A 46 -10.74 -1.42 3.50
N PRO A 47 -9.64 -1.79 2.81
CA PRO A 47 -8.39 -2.12 3.50
C PRO A 47 -7.88 -0.98 4.40
N VAL A 48 -7.89 0.26 3.89
CA VAL A 48 -7.44 1.44 4.64
C VAL A 48 -8.31 1.67 5.88
N ALA A 49 -9.63 1.55 5.74
CA ALA A 49 -10.56 1.64 6.86
C ALA A 49 -10.29 0.55 7.90
N VAL A 50 -10.05 -0.69 7.47
CA VAL A 50 -9.70 -1.81 8.37
C VAL A 50 -8.42 -1.53 9.14
N TRP A 51 -7.36 -1.02 8.49
CA TRP A 51 -6.11 -0.67 9.17
C TRP A 51 -6.35 0.34 10.29
N LEU A 52 -7.11 1.40 9.99
CA LEU A 52 -7.45 2.46 10.93
C LEU A 52 -8.28 1.91 12.11
N VAL A 53 -9.32 1.13 11.82
CA VAL A 53 -10.18 0.51 12.84
C VAL A 53 -9.37 -0.40 13.75
N VAL A 54 -8.50 -1.26 13.20
CA VAL A 54 -7.67 -2.17 13.99
C VAL A 54 -6.75 -1.41 14.95
N VAL A 55 -6.09 -0.36 14.46
CA VAL A 55 -5.17 0.45 15.27
C VAL A 55 -5.89 1.19 16.40
N LEU A 56 -7.08 1.74 16.12
CA LEU A 56 -7.90 2.42 17.13
C LEU A 56 -8.51 1.45 18.15
N TRP A 57 -9.04 0.32 17.68
CA TRP A 57 -9.65 -0.71 18.54
C TRP A 57 -8.62 -1.34 19.48
N LEU A 58 -7.43 -1.66 18.96
CA LEU A 58 -6.36 -2.29 19.73
C LEU A 58 -5.56 -1.27 20.56
N ARG A 59 -5.86 0.03 20.46
CA ARG A 59 -5.16 1.10 21.18
C ARG A 59 -3.65 1.02 20.96
N VAL A 60 -3.24 0.86 19.72
CA VAL A 60 -1.82 0.69 19.37
C VAL A 60 -1.04 1.96 19.78
N PRO A 61 -0.02 1.85 20.65
CA PRO A 61 0.62 3.00 21.28
C PRO A 61 1.33 3.93 20.27
N ASN A 62 1.76 3.39 19.13
CA ASN A 62 2.45 4.14 18.08
C ASN A 62 1.66 4.12 16.75
N ALA A 63 0.36 4.42 16.80
CA ALA A 63 -0.57 4.37 15.66
C ALA A 63 0.00 4.92 14.34
N PHE A 64 0.59 6.12 14.37
CA PHE A 64 1.21 6.74 13.19
C PHE A 64 2.30 5.85 12.59
N ARG A 65 3.26 5.42 13.41
CA ARG A 65 4.40 4.60 12.96
C ARG A 65 3.93 3.25 12.44
N THR A 66 2.95 2.63 13.11
CA THR A 66 2.39 1.35 12.72
C THR A 66 1.72 1.43 11.35
N LEU A 67 0.91 2.46 11.11
CA LEU A 67 0.21 2.66 9.85
C LEU A 67 1.16 3.09 8.73
N LEU A 68 2.18 3.90 9.03
CA LEU A 68 3.24 4.22 8.08
C LEU A 68 3.97 2.96 7.61
N VAL A 69 4.41 2.10 8.54
CA VAL A 69 5.09 0.85 8.18
C VAL A 69 4.14 -0.10 7.45
N THR A 70 2.87 -0.18 7.85
CA THR A 70 1.86 -0.95 7.12
C THR A 70 1.72 -0.45 5.69
N GLY A 71 1.68 0.87 5.48
CA GLY A 71 1.64 1.49 4.16
C GLY A 71 2.88 1.20 3.31
N VAL A 72 4.07 1.22 3.90
CA VAL A 72 5.32 0.84 3.18
C VAL A 72 5.29 -0.63 2.78
N VAL A 73 4.91 -1.54 3.68
CA VAL A 73 4.79 -2.97 3.38
C VAL A 73 3.73 -3.22 2.29
N TYR A 74 2.61 -2.51 2.36
CA TYR A 74 1.59 -2.51 1.32
C TYR A 74 2.14 -2.01 -0.01
N GLY A 75 2.88 -0.90 -0.03
CA GLY A 75 3.51 -0.37 -1.23
C GLY A 75 4.51 -1.34 -1.87
N VAL A 76 5.23 -2.13 -1.06
CA VAL A 76 6.08 -3.22 -1.57
C VAL A 76 5.24 -4.34 -2.17
N PHE A 77 4.14 -4.76 -1.53
CA PHE A 77 3.24 -5.76 -2.13
C PHE A 77 2.63 -5.25 -3.44
N LEU A 78 2.17 -3.99 -3.50
CA LEU A 78 1.72 -3.35 -4.73
C LEU A 78 2.79 -3.44 -5.82
N ALA A 79 4.01 -3.03 -5.48
CA ALA A 79 5.12 -3.01 -6.41
C ALA A 79 5.37 -4.41 -6.99
N VAL A 80 5.49 -5.42 -6.12
CA VAL A 80 5.70 -6.81 -6.54
C VAL A 80 4.54 -7.31 -7.40
N THR A 81 3.29 -7.06 -7.01
CA THR A 81 2.13 -7.50 -7.81
C THR A 81 2.11 -6.85 -9.19
N HIS A 82 2.34 -5.54 -9.31
CA HIS A 82 2.44 -4.88 -10.61
C HIS A 82 3.62 -5.41 -11.46
N GLN A 83 4.77 -5.71 -10.84
CA GLN A 83 5.91 -6.29 -11.57
C GLN A 83 5.61 -7.70 -12.09
N VAL A 84 4.85 -8.51 -11.33
CA VAL A 84 4.41 -9.85 -11.74
C VAL A 84 3.34 -9.79 -12.82
N LEU A 85 2.40 -8.85 -12.71
CA LEU A 85 1.30 -8.68 -13.66
C LEU A 85 1.64 -7.79 -14.86
N TRP A 86 2.86 -7.27 -14.95
CA TRP A 86 3.27 -6.26 -15.94
C TRP A 86 2.86 -6.61 -17.38
N THR A 87 3.08 -7.85 -17.82
CA THR A 87 2.77 -8.30 -19.19
C THR A 87 1.28 -8.58 -19.43
N ARG A 88 0.46 -8.54 -18.38
CA ARG A 88 -1.00 -8.68 -18.44
C ARG A 88 -1.71 -7.34 -18.30
N ALA A 89 -1.07 -6.38 -17.64
CA ALA A 89 -1.60 -5.05 -17.43
C ALA A 89 -1.48 -4.15 -18.68
N PHE A 90 -0.58 -4.49 -19.61
CA PHE A 90 -0.33 -3.72 -20.82
C PHE A 90 -0.37 -4.63 -22.05
N ASP A 91 -1.22 -4.29 -23.03
CA ASP A 91 -1.23 -4.96 -24.34
C ASP A 91 0.05 -4.66 -25.12
N GLU A 92 0.53 -3.42 -25.05
CA GLU A 92 1.83 -2.98 -25.56
C GLU A 92 2.67 -2.40 -24.42
N PRO A 93 3.96 -2.74 -24.29
CA PRO A 93 4.81 -2.21 -23.24
C PRO A 93 4.84 -0.67 -23.26
N PRO A 94 4.80 0.00 -22.09
CA PRO A 94 4.95 1.45 -22.03
C PRO A 94 6.24 1.89 -22.70
N SER A 95 6.16 2.96 -23.51
CA SER A 95 7.31 3.54 -24.18
C SER A 95 7.47 5.05 -23.98
N LEU A 96 8.70 5.52 -24.12
CA LEU A 96 9.06 6.93 -24.24
C LEU A 96 8.54 7.45 -25.57
N GLY A 97 7.91 8.63 -25.54
CA GLY A 97 7.35 9.26 -26.73
C GLY A 97 8.03 10.59 -27.07
N GLY A 98 7.62 11.18 -28.20
CA GLY A 98 8.09 12.49 -28.64
C GLY A 98 9.59 12.50 -28.92
N THR A 99 10.29 13.52 -28.44
CA THR A 99 11.75 13.66 -28.65
C THR A 99 12.60 12.57 -27.97
N LEU A 100 11.99 11.74 -27.11
CA LEU A 100 12.66 10.65 -26.42
C LEU A 100 12.43 9.28 -27.10
N ASP A 101 11.62 9.23 -28.16
CA ASP A 101 11.36 7.98 -28.88
C ASP A 101 12.64 7.42 -29.51
N GLY A 102 12.88 6.12 -29.30
CA GLY A 102 14.08 5.42 -29.76
C GLY A 102 15.41 5.86 -29.12
N VAL A 103 15.40 6.78 -28.16
CA VAL A 103 16.63 7.22 -27.46
C VAL A 103 17.24 6.09 -26.63
N LEU A 104 16.38 5.23 -26.05
CA LEU A 104 16.80 4.05 -25.30
C LEU A 104 16.55 2.78 -26.11
N ALA A 105 17.38 1.76 -25.87
CA ALA A 105 17.06 0.42 -26.33
C ALA A 105 15.80 -0.10 -25.60
N PRO A 106 14.92 -0.88 -26.26
CA PRO A 106 13.64 -1.33 -25.67
C PRO A 106 13.78 -2.02 -24.30
N ALA A 107 14.86 -2.77 -24.09
CA ALA A 107 15.13 -3.43 -22.82
C ALA A 107 15.47 -2.42 -21.69
N ALA A 108 16.25 -1.38 -21.99
CA ALA A 108 16.59 -0.34 -21.02
C ALA A 108 15.36 0.48 -20.62
N GLU A 109 14.48 0.76 -21.58
CA GLU A 109 13.22 1.47 -21.37
C GLU A 109 12.24 0.69 -20.50
N SER A 110 12.09 -0.61 -20.78
CA SER A 110 11.30 -1.52 -19.95
C SER A 110 11.81 -1.57 -18.50
N VAL A 111 13.13 -1.64 -18.30
CA VAL A 111 13.75 -1.59 -16.96
C VAL A 111 13.47 -0.25 -16.27
N LEU A 112 13.57 0.87 -16.99
CA LEU A 112 13.28 2.19 -16.47
C LEU A 112 11.83 2.31 -15.99
N PHE A 113 10.85 1.97 -16.83
CA PHE A 113 9.43 2.04 -16.47
C PHE A 113 9.09 1.10 -15.31
N ARG A 114 9.67 -0.10 -15.28
CA ARG A 114 9.50 -1.03 -14.17
C ARG A 114 10.07 -0.49 -12.86
N ALA A 115 11.27 0.09 -12.89
CA ALA A 115 11.90 0.69 -11.72
C ALA A 115 11.10 1.89 -11.19
N VAL A 116 10.64 2.77 -12.08
CA VAL A 116 9.79 3.92 -11.73
C VAL A 116 8.45 3.45 -11.17
N GLY A 117 7.80 2.47 -11.79
CA GLY A 117 6.53 1.90 -11.31
C GLY A 117 6.67 1.23 -9.94
N PHE A 118 7.79 0.52 -9.71
CA PHE A 118 8.11 -0.06 -8.41
C PHE A 118 8.26 1.03 -7.34
N LEU A 119 9.09 2.06 -7.62
CA LEU A 119 9.32 3.15 -6.69
C LEU A 119 8.02 3.91 -6.39
N ASN A 120 7.22 4.20 -7.41
CA ASN A 120 5.94 4.88 -7.28
C ASN A 120 4.97 4.08 -6.41
N SER A 121 4.97 2.75 -6.52
CA SER A 121 4.13 1.88 -5.68
C SER A 121 4.51 1.98 -4.20
N VAL A 122 5.82 1.97 -3.90
CA VAL A 122 6.33 2.13 -2.53
C VAL A 122 6.03 3.52 -1.98
N VAL A 123 6.26 4.57 -2.77
CA VAL A 123 5.94 5.97 -2.39
C VAL A 123 4.45 6.13 -2.14
N THR A 124 3.60 5.62 -3.03
CA THR A 124 2.14 5.63 -2.88
C THR A 124 1.72 4.94 -1.59
N GLY A 125 2.24 3.73 -1.32
CA GLY A 125 1.97 3.01 -0.07
C GLY A 125 2.41 3.79 1.17
N ALA A 126 3.60 4.39 1.14
CA ALA A 126 4.11 5.22 2.23
C ALA A 126 3.21 6.45 2.48
N LEU A 127 2.76 7.14 1.43
CA LEU A 127 1.85 8.29 1.53
C LEU A 127 0.49 7.87 2.12
N VAL A 128 -0.10 6.77 1.64
CA VAL A 128 -1.35 6.23 2.21
C VAL A 128 -1.16 5.89 3.69
N GLY A 129 -0.05 5.23 4.04
CA GLY A 129 0.28 4.92 5.43
C GLY A 129 0.48 6.16 6.30
N ALA A 130 1.15 7.19 5.78
CA ALA A 130 1.38 8.45 6.48
C ALA A 130 0.08 9.21 6.74
N VAL A 131 -0.78 9.34 5.73
CA VAL A 131 -2.09 10.02 5.84
C VAL A 131 -2.99 9.25 6.81
N THR A 132 -3.13 7.94 6.63
CA THR A 132 -3.94 7.09 7.52
C THR A 132 -3.38 7.11 8.95
N GLY A 133 -2.06 7.11 9.09
CA GLY A 133 -1.35 7.21 10.36
C GLY A 133 -1.62 8.53 11.07
N ALA A 134 -1.61 9.65 10.34
CA ALA A 134 -1.91 10.96 10.89
C ALA A 134 -3.36 11.02 11.39
N LEU A 135 -4.31 10.50 10.59
CA LEU A 135 -5.71 10.38 10.99
C LEU A 135 -5.89 9.49 12.22
N GLY A 136 -5.26 8.31 12.25
CA GLY A 136 -5.32 7.40 13.39
C GLY A 136 -4.74 8.00 14.67
N TRP A 137 -3.65 8.75 14.56
CA TRP A 137 -3.08 9.47 15.70
C TRP A 137 -4.00 10.58 16.20
N LEU A 138 -4.59 11.39 15.31
CA LEU A 138 -5.55 12.44 15.68
C LEU A 138 -6.79 11.84 16.36
N LEU A 139 -7.37 10.79 15.79
CA LEU A 139 -8.56 10.12 16.32
C LEU A 139 -8.28 9.44 17.67
N ALA A 140 -7.11 8.82 17.85
CA ALA A 140 -6.73 8.21 19.12
C ALA A 140 -6.63 9.23 20.26
N ARG A 141 -6.33 10.50 19.95
CA ARG A 141 -6.32 11.61 20.91
C ARG A 141 -7.70 12.19 21.19
N ALA A 142 -8.58 12.18 20.20
CA ALA A 142 -9.91 12.77 20.30
C ALA A 142 -10.96 11.82 20.91
N LEU A 143 -10.78 10.51 20.77
CA LEU A 143 -11.79 9.53 21.18
C LEU A 143 -11.63 9.10 22.65
N PRO A 144 -12.69 9.22 23.49
CA PRO A 144 -12.74 8.68 24.84
C PRO A 144 -12.43 7.18 24.87
N ASP A 145 -11.96 6.65 25.99
CA ASP A 145 -11.76 5.20 26.15
C ASP A 145 -13.11 4.47 26.16
N PRO A 146 -13.46 3.62 25.16
CA PRO A 146 -14.68 2.85 25.19
C PRO A 146 -14.71 1.84 26.34
N ARG A 147 -13.56 1.50 26.92
CA ARG A 147 -13.41 0.56 28.04
C ARG A 147 -13.58 1.19 29.42
N SER A 148 -13.85 2.50 29.50
CA SER A 148 -14.14 3.19 30.77
C SER A 148 -15.63 3.19 31.13
N ARG A 149 -16.46 2.43 30.39
CA ARG A 149 -17.86 2.13 30.68
C ARG A 149 -18.02 0.63 30.90
#